data_AF-A0A2E6TXI3-F1
#
_entry.id   AF-A0A2E6TXI3-F1
#
_cell.length_a   1.000
_cell.length_b   1.000
_cell.length_c   1.000
_cell.angle_alpha   90.00
_cell.angle_beta   90.00
_cell.angle_gamma   90.00
#
_symmetry.space_group_name_H-M   'P 1'
#
loop_
_entity.id
_entity.type
_entity.pdbx_description
1 polymer ?
#
loop_
_entity_poly.entity_id
_entity_poly.type
_entity_poly.pdbx_seq_one_letter_code
_entity_poly.pdbx_strand_id
1 'polypeptide(L)'
;MQIPDLAKLQAGDATEWRLAFDWLYPTAIAVSRNKLGGMHPSEVEDVALIAMEAVIEKAQKVSEVGELKKLLAAITHNKAVDLIRKLPPPTIAPLGEDDEEIAFDPPDTTSPLDDLDQRELAGLIERCLEQLQDKCQSLLRGTFVEQLKQKELAEKMGMPIGSVGVFISRCLKKMAEIAKKSGIEEELRVFLE
;
A
#
# COMPACT_ATOMS: atom_id res chain seq x y z
N MET A 1 14.06 -9.27 -9.07
CA MET A 1 13.54 -8.39 -10.15
C MET A 1 14.60 -7.34 -10.54
N GLN A 2 14.73 -6.96 -11.82
CA GLN A 2 15.76 -5.99 -12.26
C GLN A 2 15.30 -4.54 -11.97
N ILE A 3 16.19 -3.71 -11.40
CA ILE A 3 15.93 -2.28 -11.14
C ILE A 3 16.13 -1.49 -12.45
N PRO A 4 15.16 -0.65 -12.88
CA PRO A 4 15.29 0.14 -14.09
C PRO A 4 16.38 1.22 -14.01
N ASP A 5 16.94 1.58 -15.17
CA ASP A 5 17.86 2.71 -15.31
C ASP A 5 17.09 4.04 -15.43
N LEU A 6 17.22 4.90 -14.42
CA LEU A 6 16.52 6.20 -14.38
C LEU A 6 16.86 7.10 -15.58
N ALA A 7 18.11 7.11 -16.04
CA ALA A 7 18.52 7.98 -17.14
C ALA A 7 17.83 7.58 -18.45
N LYS A 8 17.66 6.28 -18.68
CA LYS A 8 16.92 5.76 -19.83
C LYS A 8 15.41 5.99 -19.72
N LEU A 9 14.84 5.87 -18.52
CA LEU A 9 13.44 6.23 -18.28
C LEU A 9 13.18 7.71 -18.58
N GLN A 10 14.09 8.59 -18.14
CA GLN A 10 14.02 10.03 -18.41
C GLN A 10 14.28 10.36 -19.89
N ALA A 11 15.06 9.55 -20.60
CA ALA A 11 15.21 9.64 -22.05
C ALA A 11 13.97 9.13 -22.83
N GLY A 12 12.97 8.55 -22.15
CA GLY A 12 11.77 8.01 -22.78
C GLY A 12 11.99 6.67 -23.47
N ASP A 13 12.99 5.89 -23.07
CA ASP A 13 13.26 4.57 -23.64
C ASP A 13 12.10 3.61 -23.38
N ALA A 14 11.42 3.19 -24.45
CA ALA A 14 10.25 2.31 -24.36
C ALA A 14 10.57 0.91 -23.82
N THR A 15 11.78 0.40 -24.06
CA THR A 15 12.22 -0.91 -23.56
C THR A 15 12.45 -0.84 -22.06
N GLU A 16 13.10 0.25 -21.60
CA GLU A 16 13.31 0.47 -20.17
C GLU A 16 11.99 0.73 -19.45
N TRP A 17 11.05 1.47 -20.05
CA TRP A 17 9.71 1.67 -19.49
C TRP A 17 8.90 0.37 -19.40
N ARG A 18 9.11 -0.58 -20.31
CA ARG A 18 8.50 -1.91 -20.22
C ARG A 18 9.04 -2.69 -19.01
N LEU A 19 10.34 -2.62 -18.77
CA LEU A 19 10.95 -3.22 -17.57
C LEU A 19 10.48 -2.51 -16.29
N ALA A 20 10.41 -1.18 -16.32
CA ALA A 20 9.92 -0.39 -15.20
C ALA A 20 8.45 -0.66 -14.89
N PHE A 21 7.63 -1.00 -15.89
CA PHE A 21 6.25 -1.41 -15.66
C PHE A 21 6.19 -2.62 -14.72
N ASP A 22 6.92 -3.69 -15.02
CA ASP A 22 6.96 -4.89 -14.17
C ASP A 22 7.46 -4.57 -12.74
N TRP A 23 8.38 -3.61 -12.62
CA TRP A 23 8.95 -3.18 -11.33
C TRP A 23 8.04 -2.25 -10.50
N LEU A 24 7.23 -1.41 -11.17
CA LEU A 24 6.41 -0.36 -10.56
C LEU A 24 4.94 -0.74 -10.40
N TYR A 25 4.37 -1.43 -11.39
CA TYR A 25 2.95 -1.75 -11.45
C TYR A 25 2.42 -2.51 -10.21
N PRO A 26 3.18 -3.46 -9.60
CA PRO A 26 2.74 -4.09 -8.36
C PRO A 26 2.48 -3.08 -7.22
N THR A 27 3.24 -1.99 -7.15
CA THR A 27 3.01 -0.93 -6.15
C THR A 27 1.69 -0.20 -6.41
N ALA A 28 1.38 0.14 -7.66
CA ALA A 28 0.11 0.79 -8.00
C ALA A 28 -1.08 -0.14 -7.70
N ILE A 29 -1.01 -1.41 -8.10
CA ILE A 29 -2.07 -2.39 -7.83
C ILE A 29 -2.30 -2.60 -6.34
N ALA A 30 -1.23 -2.71 -5.54
CA ALA A 30 -1.37 -2.87 -4.10
C ALA A 30 -2.08 -1.65 -3.47
N VAL A 31 -1.68 -0.44 -3.84
CA VAL A 31 -2.27 0.80 -3.30
C VAL A 31 -3.73 0.97 -3.74
N SER A 32 -4.04 0.74 -5.02
CA SER A 32 -5.42 0.87 -5.52
C SER A 32 -6.33 -0.20 -4.92
N ARG A 33 -5.87 -1.46 -4.83
CA ARG A 33 -6.63 -2.56 -4.19
C ARG A 33 -6.91 -2.27 -2.71
N ASN A 34 -5.93 -1.76 -1.97
CA ASN A 34 -6.11 -1.38 -0.56
C ASN A 34 -7.15 -0.27 -0.37
N LYS A 35 -7.35 0.62 -1.36
CA LYS A 35 -8.32 1.71 -1.28
C LYS A 35 -9.70 1.35 -1.84
N LEU A 36 -9.74 0.57 -2.91
CA LEU A 36 -10.93 0.35 -3.73
C LEU A 36 -11.44 -1.08 -3.69
N GLY A 37 -10.60 -2.07 -3.39
CA GLY A 37 -10.95 -3.50 -3.52
C GLY A 37 -12.23 -3.90 -2.80
N GLY A 38 -12.48 -3.37 -1.60
CA GLY A 38 -13.67 -3.69 -0.81
C GLY A 38 -14.94 -2.88 -1.15
N MET A 39 -14.87 -1.91 -2.06
CA MET A 39 -16.02 -1.02 -2.37
C MET A 39 -16.28 -0.88 -3.87
N HIS A 40 -15.21 -0.83 -4.67
CA HIS A 40 -15.19 -0.62 -6.11
C HIS A 40 -14.09 -1.49 -6.75
N PRO A 41 -14.19 -2.84 -6.70
CA PRO A 41 -13.15 -3.74 -7.19
C PRO A 41 -12.87 -3.58 -8.70
N SER A 42 -13.88 -3.20 -9.50
CA SER A 42 -13.72 -2.91 -10.93
C SER A 42 -12.79 -1.74 -11.23
N GLU A 43 -12.59 -0.83 -10.28
CA GLU A 43 -11.81 0.40 -10.47
C GLU A 43 -10.33 0.22 -10.10
N VAL A 44 -9.96 -0.92 -9.51
CA VAL A 44 -8.61 -1.17 -8.97
C VAL A 44 -7.55 -1.09 -10.06
N GLU A 45 -7.78 -1.78 -11.18
CA GLU A 45 -6.83 -1.84 -12.30
C GLU A 45 -6.78 -0.51 -13.05
N ASP A 46 -7.93 0.09 -13.32
CA ASP A 46 -8.03 1.38 -14.00
C ASP A 46 -7.26 2.47 -13.25
N VAL A 47 -7.44 2.58 -11.92
CA VAL A 47 -6.71 3.55 -11.12
C VAL A 47 -5.20 3.28 -11.13
N ALA A 48 -4.78 2.01 -11.12
CA ALA A 48 -3.36 1.66 -11.20
C ALA A 48 -2.75 2.05 -12.56
N LEU A 49 -3.46 1.80 -13.66
CA LEU A 49 -3.01 2.18 -15.01
C LEU A 49 -2.95 3.71 -15.18
N ILE A 50 -3.97 4.43 -14.73
CA ILE A 50 -3.98 5.90 -14.75
C ILE A 50 -2.83 6.47 -13.89
N ALA A 51 -2.47 5.81 -12.78
CA ALA A 51 -1.34 6.22 -11.96
C ALA A 51 0.01 5.95 -12.66
N MET A 52 0.14 4.83 -13.37
CA MET A 52 1.29 4.52 -14.21
C MET A 52 1.49 5.57 -15.31
N GLU A 53 0.43 5.97 -16.01
CA GLU A 53 0.52 7.03 -17.01
C GLU A 53 1.04 8.35 -16.40
N ALA A 54 0.51 8.73 -15.24
CA ALA A 54 0.91 9.94 -14.55
C ALA A 54 2.34 9.90 -13.97
N VAL A 55 2.89 8.71 -13.67
CA VAL A 55 4.26 8.59 -13.17
C VAL A 55 5.28 8.82 -14.28
N ILE A 56 4.96 8.45 -15.52
CA ILE A 56 5.84 8.67 -16.69
C ILE A 56 6.17 10.16 -16.84
N GLU A 57 5.15 11.02 -16.79
CA GLU A 57 5.33 12.47 -16.89
C GLU A 57 6.17 13.06 -15.74
N LYS A 58 6.05 12.48 -14.54
CA LYS A 58 6.70 12.99 -13.33
C LYS A 58 8.06 12.38 -13.06
N ALA A 59 8.43 11.30 -13.72
CA ALA A 59 9.74 10.65 -13.61
C ALA A 59 10.91 11.59 -13.96
N GLN A 60 10.65 12.61 -14.79
CA GLN A 60 11.63 13.66 -15.12
C GLN A 60 12.09 14.50 -13.92
N LYS A 61 11.31 14.51 -12.82
CA LYS A 61 11.56 15.34 -11.63
C LYS A 61 12.19 14.55 -10.48
N VAL A 62 12.40 13.25 -10.69
CA VAL A 62 12.94 12.33 -9.69
C VAL A 62 14.45 12.29 -9.80
N SER A 63 15.12 12.26 -8.65
CA SER A 63 16.60 12.24 -8.58
C SER A 63 17.14 10.82 -8.47
N GLU A 64 16.35 9.90 -7.92
CA GLU A 64 16.74 8.51 -7.70
C GLU A 64 15.63 7.54 -8.09
N VAL A 65 15.97 6.42 -8.75
CA VAL A 65 14.97 5.43 -9.22
C VAL A 65 14.06 4.93 -8.09
N GLY A 66 14.57 4.83 -6.85
CA GLY A 66 13.81 4.42 -5.68
C GLY A 66 12.64 5.36 -5.30
N GLU A 67 12.69 6.63 -5.71
CA GLU A 67 11.60 7.59 -5.46
C GLU A 67 10.38 7.32 -6.34
N LEU A 68 10.53 6.61 -7.47
CA LEU A 68 9.43 6.33 -8.40
C LEU A 68 8.32 5.50 -7.74
N LYS A 69 8.66 4.53 -6.90
CA LYS A 69 7.65 3.75 -6.15
C LYS A 69 6.86 4.61 -5.19
N LYS A 70 7.52 5.52 -4.46
CA LYS A 70 6.86 6.46 -3.54
C LYS A 70 5.94 7.41 -4.29
N LEU A 71 6.46 7.98 -5.38
CA LEU A 71 5.70 8.88 -6.24
C LEU A 71 4.46 8.17 -6.83
N LEU A 72 4.62 6.95 -7.32
CA LEU A 72 3.52 6.14 -7.85
C LEU A 72 2.49 5.81 -6.78
N ALA A 73 2.92 5.42 -5.57
CA ALA A 73 2.02 5.14 -4.45
C ALA A 73 1.18 6.38 -4.09
N ALA A 74 1.83 7.55 -3.98
CA ALA A 74 1.14 8.82 -3.69
C ALA A 74 0.15 9.21 -4.80
N ILE A 75 0.53 9.08 -6.07
CA ILE A 75 -0.36 9.34 -7.21
C ILE A 75 -1.57 8.40 -7.18
N THR A 76 -1.32 7.10 -6.98
CA THR A 76 -2.37 6.07 -6.95
C THR A 76 -3.35 6.32 -5.82
N HIS A 77 -2.85 6.61 -4.62
CA HIS A 77 -3.67 6.94 -3.46
C HIS A 77 -4.58 8.14 -3.75
N ASN A 78 -4.02 9.23 -4.27
CA ASN A 78 -4.78 10.45 -4.55
C ASN A 78 -5.87 10.19 -5.60
N LYS A 79 -5.55 9.45 -6.67
CA LYS A 79 -6.52 9.06 -7.69
C LYS A 79 -7.64 8.20 -7.12
N ALA A 80 -7.32 7.22 -6.27
CA ALA A 80 -8.32 6.40 -5.60
C ALA A 80 -9.24 7.23 -4.68
N VAL A 81 -8.68 8.14 -3.88
CA VAL A 81 -9.46 9.04 -3.01
C VAL A 81 -10.36 9.98 -3.82
N ASP A 82 -9.84 10.54 -4.91
CA ASP A 82 -10.61 11.43 -5.79
C ASP A 82 -11.73 10.67 -6.50
N LEU A 83 -11.51 9.40 -6.86
CA LEU A 83 -12.55 8.54 -7.42
C LEU A 83 -13.64 8.22 -6.39
N ILE A 84 -13.28 7.82 -5.18
CA ILE A 84 -14.23 7.56 -4.08
C ILE A 84 -15.12 8.79 -3.80
N ARG A 85 -14.56 10.01 -3.90
CA ARG A 85 -15.33 11.25 -3.71
C ARG A 85 -16.36 11.51 -4.82
N LYS A 86 -16.13 10.99 -6.02
CA LYS A 86 -16.99 11.18 -7.20
C LYS A 86 -18.03 10.08 -7.34
N LEU A 87 -17.70 8.88 -6.87
CA LEU A 87 -18.61 7.75 -6.90
C LEU A 87 -19.70 7.89 -5.83
N PRO A 88 -20.94 7.45 -6.12
CA PRO A 88 -21.97 7.35 -5.10
C PRO A 88 -21.50 6.42 -3.97
N PRO A 89 -22.01 6.60 -2.73
CA PRO A 89 -21.68 5.70 -1.63
C PRO A 89 -21.91 4.25 -2.07
N PRO A 90 -21.03 3.31 -1.68
CA PRO A 90 -21.02 1.97 -2.24
C PRO A 90 -22.42 1.37 -2.15
N THR A 91 -22.95 0.93 -3.29
CA THR A 91 -24.13 0.09 -3.35
C THR A 91 -23.76 -1.21 -2.65
N ILE A 92 -24.06 -1.29 -1.35
CA ILE A 92 -24.03 -2.55 -0.61
C ILE A 92 -25.16 -3.38 -1.21
N ALA A 93 -24.87 -4.17 -2.24
CA ALA A 93 -25.72 -5.30 -2.59
C ALA A 93 -25.71 -6.26 -1.38
N PRO A 94 -26.85 -6.86 -1.00
CA PRO A 94 -26.86 -7.88 0.05
C PRO A 94 -25.89 -8.98 -0.37
N LEU A 95 -24.96 -9.28 0.53
CA LEU A 95 -23.96 -10.35 0.42
C LEU A 95 -24.62 -11.61 -0.13
N GLY A 96 -24.29 -11.95 -1.39
CA GLY A 96 -24.24 -13.33 -1.82
C GLY A 96 -22.99 -13.92 -1.19
N GLU A 97 -23.19 -14.96 -0.39
CA GLU A 97 -22.17 -15.86 0.11
C GLU A 97 -21.42 -16.44 -1.11
N ASP A 98 -20.35 -15.79 -1.56
CA ASP A 98 -19.32 -16.31 -2.48
C ASP A 98 -18.27 -15.21 -2.77
N ASP A 99 -17.81 -14.50 -1.73
CA ASP A 99 -16.51 -13.84 -1.85
C ASP A 99 -15.48 -14.96 -1.66
N GLU A 100 -15.07 -15.57 -2.78
CA GLU A 100 -13.77 -16.22 -2.85
C GLU A 100 -12.74 -15.20 -2.38
N GLU A 101 -12.36 -15.39 -1.12
CA GLU A 101 -11.26 -14.75 -0.45
C GLU A 101 -10.03 -15.03 -1.32
N ILE A 102 -9.72 -14.12 -2.23
CA ILE A 102 -8.44 -14.12 -2.92
C ILE A 102 -7.43 -13.74 -1.84
N ALA A 103 -6.97 -14.76 -1.13
CA ALA A 103 -5.79 -14.71 -0.30
C ALA A 103 -4.72 -13.97 -1.10
N PHE A 104 -4.18 -12.92 -0.48
CA PHE A 104 -3.01 -12.25 -0.96
C PHE A 104 -1.87 -13.28 -1.00
N ASP A 105 -1.64 -13.81 -2.19
CA ASP A 105 -0.36 -14.38 -2.58
C ASP A 105 0.31 -13.29 -3.43
N PRO A 106 1.33 -12.57 -2.93
CA PRO A 106 2.12 -11.73 -3.80
C PRO A 106 2.67 -12.62 -4.93
N PRO A 107 2.70 -12.15 -6.20
CA PRO A 107 3.19 -12.97 -7.29
C PRO A 107 4.57 -13.53 -6.94
N ASP A 108 4.63 -14.86 -6.82
CA ASP A 108 5.80 -15.69 -6.54
C ASP A 108 6.84 -15.48 -7.65
N THR A 109 7.60 -14.40 -7.47
CA THR A 109 8.76 -14.03 -8.26
C THR A 109 9.90 -13.64 -7.33
N THR A 110 9.84 -14.09 -6.06
CA THR A 110 10.90 -13.87 -5.09
C THR A 110 12.07 -14.76 -5.45
N SER A 111 13.18 -14.12 -5.79
CA SER A 111 14.47 -14.79 -5.71
C SER A 111 14.66 -15.27 -4.26
N PRO A 112 15.38 -16.38 -3.99
CA PRO A 112 15.71 -16.79 -2.62
C PRO A 112 16.39 -15.69 -1.77
N LEU A 113 16.98 -14.67 -2.43
CA LEU A 113 17.48 -13.46 -1.79
C LEU A 113 16.35 -12.51 -1.36
N ASP A 114 15.32 -12.34 -2.19
CA ASP A 114 14.15 -11.51 -1.89
C ASP A 114 13.33 -12.09 -0.72
N ASP A 115 13.29 -13.42 -0.58
CA ASP A 115 12.63 -14.10 0.55
C ASP A 115 13.33 -13.84 1.90
N LEU A 116 14.67 -13.79 1.89
CA LEU A 116 15.45 -13.52 3.09
C LEU A 116 15.24 -12.07 3.54
N ASP A 117 15.33 -11.13 2.60
CA ASP A 117 15.10 -9.70 2.86
C ASP A 117 13.67 -9.44 3.36
N GLN A 118 12.66 -10.15 2.81
CA GLN A 118 11.28 -10.06 3.29
C GLN A 118 11.11 -10.59 4.72
N ARG A 119 11.77 -11.70 5.08
CA ARG A 119 11.72 -12.24 6.45
C ARG A 119 12.42 -11.32 7.45
N GLU A 120 13.54 -10.72 7.05
CA GLU A 120 14.25 -9.74 7.87
C GLU A 120 13.39 -8.49 8.09
N LEU A 121 12.77 -7.97 7.02
CA LEU A 121 11.84 -6.84 7.10
C LEU A 121 10.61 -7.16 7.95
N ALA A 122 10.00 -8.33 7.77
CA ALA A 122 8.87 -8.76 8.58
C ALA A 122 9.24 -8.82 10.08
N GLY A 123 10.42 -9.34 10.40
CA GLY A 123 10.93 -9.36 11.78
C GLY A 123 11.18 -7.96 12.35
N LEU A 124 11.62 -7.00 11.53
CA LEU A 124 11.79 -5.60 11.93
C LEU A 124 10.44 -4.93 12.22
N ILE A 125 9.45 -5.16 11.34
CA ILE A 125 8.07 -4.68 11.53
C ILE A 125 7.48 -5.23 12.82
N GLU A 126 7.69 -6.53 13.09
CA GLU A 126 7.16 -7.20 14.28
C GLU A 126 7.77 -6.61 15.56
N ARG A 127 9.08 -6.34 15.58
CA ARG A 127 9.74 -5.62 16.67
C ARG A 127 9.23 -4.18 16.88
N CYS A 128 8.83 -3.49 15.81
CA CYS A 128 8.19 -2.18 15.94
C CYS A 128 6.78 -2.29 16.53
N LEU A 129 6.01 -3.29 16.10
CA LEU A 129 4.66 -3.55 16.60
C LEU A 129 4.67 -3.91 18.10
N GLU A 130 5.65 -4.69 18.56
CA GLU A 130 5.82 -5.07 19.98
C GLU A 130 6.11 -3.86 20.90
N GLN A 131 6.65 -2.77 20.35
CA GLN A 131 6.91 -1.54 21.12
C GLN A 131 5.68 -0.62 21.21
N LEU A 132 4.61 -0.91 20.48
CA LEU A 132 3.34 -0.18 20.58
C LEU A 132 2.51 -0.70 21.75
N GLN A 133 1.63 0.16 22.26
CA GLN A 133 0.62 -0.27 23.26
C GLN A 133 -0.34 -1.30 22.63
N ASP A 134 -0.82 -2.26 23.43
CA ASP A 134 -1.71 -3.36 23.01
C ASP A 134 -2.89 -2.90 22.14
N LYS A 135 -3.46 -1.74 22.48
CA LYS A 135 -4.56 -1.14 21.73
C LYS A 135 -4.15 -0.73 20.31
N CYS A 136 -2.96 -0.17 20.12
CA CYS A 136 -2.43 0.16 18.80
C CYS A 136 -2.02 -1.09 18.03
N GLN A 137 -1.40 -2.07 18.69
CA GLN A 137 -1.02 -3.33 18.06
C GLN A 137 -2.25 -4.07 17.52
N SER A 138 -3.30 -4.20 18.34
CA SER A 138 -4.57 -4.83 17.96
C SER A 138 -5.27 -4.09 16.83
N LEU A 139 -5.21 -2.75 16.83
CA LEU A 139 -5.79 -1.93 15.78
C LEU A 139 -5.07 -2.12 14.44
N LEU A 140 -3.74 -2.10 14.45
CA LEU A 140 -2.93 -2.29 13.24
C LEU A 140 -3.02 -3.72 12.72
N ARG A 141 -2.93 -4.74 13.58
CA ARG A 141 -3.14 -6.15 13.19
C ARG A 141 -4.54 -6.37 12.62
N GLY A 142 -5.58 -5.83 13.28
CA GLY A 142 -6.95 -5.88 12.78
C GLY A 142 -7.11 -5.23 11.40
N THR A 143 -6.39 -4.13 11.15
CA THR A 143 -6.47 -3.40 9.87
C THR A 143 -5.69 -4.09 8.75
N PHE A 144 -4.44 -4.51 9.01
CA PHE A 144 -3.50 -4.91 7.96
C PHE A 144 -3.28 -6.42 7.84
N VAL A 145 -3.52 -7.18 8.92
CA VAL A 145 -3.35 -8.64 8.93
C VAL A 145 -4.72 -9.32 8.77
N GLU A 146 -5.67 -8.92 9.61
CA GLU A 146 -7.02 -9.50 9.61
C GLU A 146 -7.97 -8.81 8.60
N GLN A 147 -7.54 -7.71 7.97
CA GLN A 147 -8.30 -6.94 6.97
C GLN A 147 -9.73 -6.56 7.39
N LEU A 148 -9.95 -6.32 8.70
CA LEU A 148 -11.26 -5.96 9.24
C LEU A 148 -11.76 -4.64 8.69
N LYS A 149 -13.06 -4.57 8.39
CA LYS A 149 -13.73 -3.33 8.00
C LYS A 149 -13.78 -2.37 9.19
N GLN A 150 -13.84 -1.07 8.91
CA GLN A 150 -13.89 -0.01 9.93
C GLN A 150 -14.97 -0.24 11.00
N LYS A 151 -16.12 -0.82 10.61
CA LYS A 151 -17.21 -1.17 11.51
C LYS A 151 -16.85 -2.33 12.45
N GLU A 152 -16.29 -3.41 11.92
CA GLU A 152 -15.85 -4.58 12.68
C GLU A 152 -14.72 -4.21 13.64
N LEU A 153 -13.81 -3.35 13.18
CA LEU A 153 -12.72 -2.82 14.00
C LEU A 153 -13.26 -1.89 15.12
N ALA A 154 -14.27 -1.07 14.83
CA ALA A 154 -14.95 -0.25 15.83
C ALA A 154 -15.59 -1.10 16.93
N GLU A 155 -16.30 -2.16 16.54
CA GLU A 155 -16.97 -3.11 17.44
C GLU A 155 -15.94 -3.89 18.27
N LYS A 156 -14.93 -4.48 17.64
CA LYS A 156 -13.84 -5.23 18.29
C LYS A 156 -13.10 -4.37 19.31
N MET A 157 -12.90 -3.09 19.01
CA MET A 157 -12.12 -2.17 19.85
C MET A 157 -12.99 -1.33 20.81
N GLY A 158 -14.32 -1.52 20.80
CA GLY A 158 -15.26 -0.79 21.63
C GLY A 158 -15.19 0.73 21.45
N MET A 159 -15.03 1.21 20.21
CA MET A 159 -14.82 2.62 19.91
C MET A 159 -15.75 3.15 18.80
N PRO A 160 -16.00 4.47 18.71
CA PRO A 160 -16.85 5.02 17.65
C PRO A 160 -16.22 4.82 16.26
N ILE A 161 -17.03 4.41 15.28
CA ILE A 161 -16.58 4.19 13.89
C ILE A 161 -15.83 5.40 13.29
N GLY A 162 -16.33 6.62 13.54
CA GLY A 162 -15.69 7.85 13.08
C GLY A 162 -14.33 8.16 13.72
N SER A 163 -13.98 7.48 14.81
CA SER A 163 -12.68 7.61 15.48
C SER A 163 -11.65 6.60 14.97
N VAL A 164 -12.06 5.52 14.30
CA VAL A 164 -11.16 4.41 13.94
C VAL A 164 -10.02 4.88 13.03
N GLY A 165 -10.33 5.63 11.96
CA GLY A 165 -9.31 6.17 11.06
C GLY A 165 -8.31 7.11 11.74
N VAL A 166 -8.77 7.95 12.68
CA VAL A 166 -7.89 8.84 13.46
C VAL A 166 -6.95 8.03 14.35
N PHE A 167 -7.45 6.97 14.98
CA PHE A 167 -6.63 6.10 15.82
C PHE A 167 -5.63 5.30 15.00
N ILE A 168 -6.01 4.77 13.83
CA ILE A 168 -5.09 4.09 12.90
C ILE A 168 -3.95 5.04 12.54
N SER A 169 -4.27 6.27 12.09
CA SER A 169 -3.26 7.27 11.74
C SER A 169 -2.31 7.59 12.92
N ARG A 170 -2.84 7.73 14.14
CA ARG A 170 -2.02 7.96 15.34
C ARG A 170 -1.11 6.76 15.66
N CYS A 171 -1.61 5.54 15.52
CA CYS A 171 -0.83 4.33 15.76
C CYS A 171 0.27 4.15 14.70
N LEU A 172 -0.03 4.41 13.42
CA LEU A 172 0.97 4.43 12.34
C LEU A 172 2.06 5.48 12.60
N LYS A 173 1.69 6.70 13.00
CA LYS A 173 2.67 7.73 13.38
C LYS A 173 3.57 7.28 14.53
N LYS A 174 3.02 6.62 15.56
CA LYS A 174 3.84 6.07 16.65
C LYS A 174 4.78 4.97 16.15
N MET A 175 4.31 4.12 15.26
CA MET A 175 5.12 3.07 14.65
C MET A 175 6.27 3.66 13.82
N ALA A 176 6.01 4.73 13.07
CA ALA A 176 7.03 5.49 12.33
C ALA A 176 8.13 6.05 13.23
N GLU A 177 7.76 6.63 14.37
CA GLU A 177 8.74 7.14 15.34
C GLU A 177 9.61 6.03 15.95
N ILE A 178 9.04 4.84 16.16
CA ILE A 178 9.78 3.66 16.66
C ILE A 178 10.74 3.13 15.57
N ALA A 179 10.25 3.05 14.33
CA ALA A 179 11.05 2.64 13.17
C ALA A 179 12.26 3.55 12.97
N LYS A 180 12.05 4.86 13.07
CA LYS A 180 13.10 5.88 12.98
C LYS A 180 14.18 5.73 14.03
N LYS A 181 13.80 5.48 15.29
CA LYS A 181 14.75 5.23 16.38
C LYS A 181 15.55 3.94 16.20
N SER A 182 15.00 2.99 15.46
CA SER A 182 15.60 1.67 15.20
C SER A 182 16.42 1.64 13.91
N GLY A 183 16.53 2.76 13.17
CA GLY A 183 17.33 2.88 11.96
C GLY A 183 16.68 2.33 10.68
N ILE A 184 15.39 2.02 10.72
CA ILE A 184 14.63 1.32 9.65
C ILE A 184 13.57 2.20 8.99
N GLU A 185 13.74 3.52 9.09
CA GLU A 185 12.80 4.51 8.52
C GLU A 185 12.60 4.29 7.01
N GLU A 186 13.64 3.93 6.27
CA GLU A 186 13.56 3.84 4.79
C GLU A 186 12.88 2.56 4.29
N GLU A 187 12.96 1.49 5.07
CA GLU A 187 12.32 0.20 4.79
C GLU A 187 10.82 0.27 5.10
N LEU A 188 10.47 1.00 6.15
CA LEU A 188 9.08 1.18 6.58
C LEU A 188 8.38 2.37 5.93
N ARG A 189 9.10 3.27 5.26
CA ARG A 189 8.53 4.45 4.57
C ARG A 189 7.46 4.07 3.55
N VAL A 190 7.55 2.89 2.94
CA VAL A 190 6.55 2.39 1.98
C VAL A 190 5.17 2.17 2.62
N PHE A 191 5.12 1.94 3.94
CA PHE A 191 3.89 1.60 4.68
C PHE A 191 3.35 2.74 5.56
N LEU A 192 4.13 3.80 5.78
CA LEU A 192 3.88 4.82 6.80
C LEU A 192 3.35 6.16 6.27
N GLU A 193 3.29 6.36 4.94
CA GLU A 193 2.73 7.56 4.28
C GLU A 193 1.35 7.32 3.65
#